data_AF-A0A452Z6A1-F1
#
_entry.id   AF-A0A452Z6A1-F1
#
_cell.length_a   1.000
_cell.length_b   1.000
_cell.length_c   1.000
_cell.angle_alpha   90.00
_cell.angle_beta   90.00
_cell.angle_gamma   90.00
#
_symmetry.space_group_name_H-M   'P 1'
#
loop_
_entity.id
_entity.type
_entity.pdbx_description
1 polymer ?
#
loop_
_entity_poly.entity_id
_entity_poly.type
_entity_poly.pdbx_seq_one_letter_code
_entity_poly.pdbx_strand_id
1 'polypeptide(L)'
;MEHAMPTMAAESEGATTDDDVHLSPTSVSSGGGGGGGGGPPSVRFKILCSFGGRIMPRPSDGALKYIGGDTRVLAVPRSIRFRDLKKKVEEMFKTDVAAIKYQLLSSDDLDVLVSVTCDEDLAHMLDEYDRFEAKRSPSASPRFRVYVFVPHQV
;
A
#
# COMPACT_ATOMS: atom_id res chain seq x y z
N MET A 1 -35.61 57.69 -49.32
CA MET A 1 -36.35 57.41 -50.56
C MET A 1 -35.44 56.61 -51.45
N GLU A 2 -35.91 55.47 -51.97
CA GLU A 2 -35.34 54.73 -53.11
C GLU A 2 -33.90 54.14 -52.95
N HIS A 3 -33.53 53.00 -53.55
CA HIS A 3 -34.33 51.92 -54.14
C HIS A 3 -33.55 50.59 -54.17
N ALA A 4 -34.32 49.50 -54.04
CA ALA A 4 -34.28 48.26 -54.83
C ALA A 4 -33.03 47.33 -54.91
N MET A 5 -33.34 46.02 -54.80
CA MET A 5 -32.49 44.89 -55.22
C MET A 5 -32.60 44.65 -56.74
N PRO A 6 -31.50 44.24 -57.40
CA PRO A 6 -31.48 43.03 -58.27
C PRO A 6 -30.09 42.30 -58.30
N THR A 7 -29.86 41.11 -58.87
CA THR A 7 -30.68 39.89 -59.16
C THR A 7 -29.74 38.76 -59.67
N MET A 8 -30.21 37.49 -59.76
CA MET A 8 -29.56 36.31 -60.41
C MET A 8 -28.24 35.79 -59.76
N ALA A 9 -27.75 34.55 -59.98
CA ALA A 9 -28.18 33.41 -60.80
C ALA A 9 -27.95 32.05 -60.07
N ALA A 10 -28.22 30.93 -60.73
CA ALA A 10 -28.16 29.57 -60.18
C ALA A 10 -26.93 28.75 -60.63
N GLU A 11 -26.91 27.46 -60.23
CA GLU A 11 -26.12 26.33 -60.75
C GLU A 11 -24.63 26.22 -60.36
N SER A 12 -24.24 25.15 -59.65
CA SER A 12 -23.79 23.88 -60.26
C SER A 12 -23.07 22.98 -59.22
N GLU A 13 -22.84 21.71 -59.59
CA GLU A 13 -22.32 20.65 -58.72
C GLU A 13 -20.78 20.58 -58.72
N GLY A 14 -20.17 20.10 -57.62
CA GLY A 14 -18.71 19.91 -57.53
C GLY A 14 -18.31 19.04 -56.33
N ALA A 15 -17.50 18.01 -56.58
CA ALA A 15 -17.21 16.93 -55.63
C ALA A 15 -15.89 17.11 -54.83
N THR A 16 -15.65 16.15 -53.91
CA THR A 16 -14.38 15.92 -53.15
C THR A 16 -14.12 16.94 -52.01
N THR A 17 -13.44 16.62 -50.90
CA THR A 17 -12.69 15.42 -50.47
C THR A 17 -13.05 14.96 -49.05
N ASP A 18 -12.62 13.74 -48.73
CA ASP A 18 -12.40 13.18 -47.39
C ASP A 18 -11.48 14.07 -46.53
N ASP A 19 -11.76 14.24 -45.23
CA ASP A 19 -10.76 14.39 -44.15
C ASP A 19 -11.40 14.39 -42.74
N ASP A 20 -10.69 13.77 -41.80
CA ASP A 20 -11.08 13.41 -40.42
C ASP A 20 -11.48 14.58 -39.49
N VAL A 21 -12.53 14.41 -38.68
CA VAL A 21 -12.48 14.74 -37.22
C VAL A 21 -13.58 14.04 -36.39
N HIS A 22 -13.12 13.22 -35.44
CA HIS A 22 -13.60 13.13 -34.05
C HIS A 22 -15.04 12.65 -33.77
N LEU A 23 -15.14 11.45 -33.16
CA LEU A 23 -15.64 11.25 -31.78
C LEU A 23 -15.70 9.74 -31.44
N SER A 24 -14.81 9.28 -30.55
CA SER A 24 -14.84 7.90 -30.06
C SER A 24 -16.06 7.67 -29.14
N PRO A 25 -16.91 6.66 -29.38
CA PRO A 25 -18.02 6.36 -28.47
C PRO A 25 -17.49 5.81 -27.15
N THR A 26 -17.98 6.34 -26.03
CA THR A 26 -17.70 5.83 -24.69
C THR A 26 -18.27 4.43 -24.52
N SER A 27 -17.41 3.43 -24.39
CA SER A 27 -17.80 2.06 -24.04
C SER A 27 -18.35 2.00 -22.61
N VAL A 28 -19.68 2.08 -22.48
CA VAL A 28 -20.36 1.67 -21.25
C VAL A 28 -20.20 0.16 -21.07
N SER A 29 -19.70 -0.27 -19.92
CA SER A 29 -19.62 -1.69 -19.54
C SER A 29 -20.45 -1.91 -18.29
N SER A 30 -21.69 -2.35 -18.50
CA SER A 30 -22.62 -2.70 -17.44
C SER A 30 -22.55 -4.19 -17.12
N GLY A 31 -22.41 -4.52 -15.83
CA GLY A 31 -22.70 -5.86 -15.30
C GLY A 31 -21.50 -6.77 -15.03
N GLY A 32 -21.65 -7.63 -14.02
CA GLY A 32 -20.68 -8.65 -13.64
C GLY A 32 -20.32 -8.60 -12.15
N GLY A 33 -20.98 -9.43 -11.34
CA GLY A 33 -20.64 -9.59 -9.92
C GLY A 33 -19.80 -10.85 -9.67
N GLY A 34 -19.21 -10.93 -8.48
CA GLY A 34 -18.66 -12.17 -7.91
C GLY A 34 -17.26 -12.56 -8.39
N GLY A 35 -16.34 -12.72 -7.44
CA GLY A 35 -14.99 -13.25 -7.70
C GLY A 35 -14.00 -12.78 -6.66
N GLY A 36 -13.64 -13.65 -5.70
CA GLY A 36 -12.65 -13.33 -4.68
C GLY A 36 -11.29 -13.02 -5.33
N GLY A 37 -10.66 -11.92 -4.92
CA GLY A 37 -9.38 -11.43 -5.44
C GLY A 37 -8.19 -12.28 -5.02
N GLY A 38 -8.17 -13.56 -5.41
CA GLY A 38 -7.03 -14.46 -5.28
C GLY A 38 -5.94 -14.15 -6.31
N GLY A 39 -5.38 -12.94 -6.25
CA GLY A 39 -4.12 -12.65 -6.94
C GLY A 39 -2.99 -13.51 -6.38
N PRO A 40 -1.96 -13.86 -7.18
CA PRO A 40 -0.85 -14.65 -6.68
C PRO A 40 -0.20 -13.94 -5.49
N PRO A 41 0.16 -14.66 -4.40
CA PRO A 41 0.71 -14.06 -3.21
C PRO A 41 1.98 -13.29 -3.56
N SER A 42 2.08 -12.05 -3.11
CA SER A 42 3.20 -11.19 -3.50
C SER A 42 4.53 -11.83 -3.08
N VAL A 43 5.48 -11.94 -4.02
CA VAL A 43 6.80 -12.56 -3.81
C VAL A 43 7.66 -11.80 -2.77
N ARG A 44 7.17 -10.64 -2.32
CA ARG A 44 7.84 -9.67 -1.47
C ARG A 44 7.03 -9.45 -0.19
N PHE A 45 7.60 -9.84 0.95
CA PHE A 45 7.10 -9.44 2.27
C PHE A 45 7.41 -7.94 2.49
N LYS A 46 6.39 -7.12 2.75
CA LYS A 46 6.49 -5.65 2.89
C LYS A 46 6.03 -5.21 4.27
N ILE A 47 6.92 -4.67 5.09
CA ILE A 47 6.63 -4.25 6.47
C ILE A 47 6.95 -2.78 6.71
N LEU A 48 6.19 -2.15 7.61
CA LEU A 48 6.55 -0.89 8.23
C LEU A 48 7.44 -1.16 9.45
N CYS A 49 8.72 -0.86 9.37
CA CYS A 49 9.60 -0.90 10.53
C CYS A 49 9.55 0.45 11.26
N SER A 50 9.18 0.44 12.54
CA SER A 50 9.16 1.61 13.42
C SER A 50 10.31 1.53 14.40
N PHE A 51 11.11 2.59 14.52
CA PHE A 51 12.35 2.62 15.30
C PHE A 51 12.50 3.91 16.10
N GLY A 52 13.17 3.85 17.26
CA GLY A 52 13.60 5.03 18.03
C GLY A 52 12.48 5.83 18.73
N GLY A 53 11.24 5.36 18.64
CA GLY A 53 10.10 5.91 19.38
C GLY A 53 9.93 5.23 20.75
N ARG A 54 8.79 5.49 21.40
CA ARG A 54 8.43 4.92 22.71
C ARG A 54 6.99 4.47 22.72
N ILE A 55 6.70 3.35 23.40
CA ILE A 55 5.32 2.95 23.71
C ILE A 55 4.93 3.63 25.02
N MET A 56 3.84 4.41 25.00
CA MET A 56 3.36 5.17 26.16
C MET A 56 1.83 5.11 26.26
N PRO A 57 1.26 5.09 27.47
CA PRO A 57 -0.20 5.19 27.65
C PRO A 57 -0.70 6.55 27.20
N ARG A 58 -1.84 6.56 26.51
CA ARG A 58 -2.48 7.77 26.03
C ARG A 58 -3.29 8.42 27.16
N PRO A 59 -3.20 9.75 27.39
CA PRO A 59 -3.87 10.41 28.52
C PRO A 59 -5.40 10.31 28.56
N SER A 60 -6.07 10.01 27.43
CA SER A 60 -7.53 9.99 27.33
C SER A 60 -8.19 8.67 27.77
N ASP A 61 -7.51 7.55 27.56
CA ASP A 61 -8.08 6.20 27.65
C ASP A 61 -7.11 5.16 28.25
N GLY A 62 -5.86 5.55 28.52
CA GLY A 62 -4.81 4.64 29.01
C GLY A 62 -4.23 3.71 27.94
N ALA A 63 -4.83 3.62 26.75
CA ALA A 63 -4.41 2.70 25.70
C ALA A 63 -2.99 3.04 25.22
N LEU A 64 -2.15 2.01 25.05
CA LEU A 64 -0.77 2.21 24.63
C LEU A 64 -0.69 2.72 23.19
N LYS A 65 0.19 3.70 22.96
CA LYS A 65 0.47 4.29 21.66
C LYS A 65 1.97 4.40 21.44
N TYR A 66 2.43 4.09 20.23
CA TYR A 66 3.81 4.36 19.81
C TYR A 66 3.95 5.83 19.41
N ILE A 67 4.89 6.53 20.05
CA ILE A 67 5.11 7.98 19.93
C ILE A 67 6.54 8.26 19.44
N GLY A 68 6.66 9.15 18.46
CA GLY A 68 7.94 9.58 17.89
C GLY A 68 8.66 8.49 17.08
N GLY A 69 9.94 8.71 16.82
CA GLY A 69 10.78 7.81 16.04
C GLY A 69 10.53 7.86 14.53
N ASP A 70 11.29 7.04 13.81
CA ASP A 70 11.20 6.87 12.36
C ASP A 70 10.25 5.71 12.00
N THR A 71 9.57 5.80 10.86
CA THR A 71 8.94 4.65 10.19
C THR A 71 9.47 4.51 8.78
N ARG A 72 9.97 3.33 8.41
CA ARG A 72 10.51 3.02 7.07
C ARG A 72 9.86 1.75 6.50
N VAL A 73 9.65 1.71 5.19
CA VAL A 73 9.14 0.50 4.51
C VAL A 73 10.32 -0.41 4.17
N LEU A 74 10.34 -1.62 4.73
CA LEU A 74 11.27 -2.67 4.34
C LEU A 74 10.52 -3.70 3.48
N ALA A 75 11.07 -3.99 2.30
CA ALA A 75 10.55 -5.02 1.41
C ALA A 75 11.63 -6.07 1.13
N VAL A 76 11.33 -7.35 1.40
CA VAL A 76 12.27 -8.48 1.32
C VAL A 76 11.63 -9.69 0.62
N PRO A 77 12.41 -10.63 0.06
CA PRO A 77 11.86 -11.92 -0.40
C PRO A 77 11.20 -12.67 0.76
N ARG A 78 10.13 -13.43 0.50
CA ARG A 78 9.48 -14.26 1.52
C ARG A 78 10.40 -15.37 2.09
N SER A 79 11.39 -15.80 1.32
CA SER A 79 12.38 -16.83 1.70
C SER A 79 13.56 -16.29 2.52
N ILE A 80 13.47 -15.08 3.05
CA ILE A 80 14.52 -14.50 3.90
C ILE A 80 14.62 -15.24 5.23
N ARG A 81 15.83 -15.45 5.75
CA ARG A 81 16.06 -15.93 7.12
C ARG A 81 16.04 -14.78 8.13
N PHE A 82 15.69 -15.07 9.38
CA PHE A 82 15.62 -14.10 10.47
C PHE A 82 16.91 -13.30 10.65
N ARG A 83 18.07 -13.97 10.61
CA ARG A 83 19.39 -13.29 10.67
C ARG A 83 19.55 -12.23 9.58
N ASP A 84 19.13 -12.56 8.35
CA ASP A 84 19.32 -11.69 7.19
C ASP A 84 18.24 -10.59 7.14
N LEU A 85 17.05 -10.84 7.71
CA LEU A 85 16.04 -9.82 8.01
C LEU A 85 16.56 -8.82 9.05
N LYS A 86 17.08 -9.31 10.18
CA LYS A 86 17.66 -8.49 11.26
C LYS A 86 18.75 -7.59 10.71
N LYS A 87 19.71 -8.14 9.95
CA LYS A 87 20.78 -7.38 9.30
C LYS A 87 20.26 -6.26 8.41
N LYS A 88 19.19 -6.49 7.63
CA LYS A 88 18.58 -5.44 6.80
C LYS A 88 17.92 -4.34 7.62
N VAL A 89 17.36 -4.65 8.78
CA VAL A 89 16.82 -3.65 9.71
C VAL A 89 17.96 -2.83 10.34
N GLU A 90 19.05 -3.48 10.74
CA GLU A 90 20.27 -2.85 11.28
C GLU A 90 20.91 -1.90 10.25
N GLU A 91 21.08 -2.36 9.00
CA GLU A 91 21.56 -1.54 7.87
C GLU A 91 20.62 -0.35 7.57
N MET A 92 19.31 -0.56 7.63
CA MET A 92 18.30 0.46 7.32
C MET A 92 18.23 1.59 8.36
N PHE A 93 18.50 1.31 9.64
CA PHE A 93 18.53 2.30 10.72
C PHE A 93 19.95 2.70 11.17
N LYS A 94 21.00 2.06 10.63
CA LYS A 94 22.42 2.26 10.99
C LYS A 94 22.69 2.06 12.48
N THR A 95 22.15 0.99 13.06
CA THR A 95 22.14 0.75 14.51
C THR A 95 21.94 -0.73 14.83
N ASP A 96 22.41 -1.17 15.99
CA ASP A 96 22.23 -2.56 16.45
C ASP A 96 20.79 -2.79 16.91
N VAL A 97 20.20 -3.91 16.47
CA VAL A 97 18.83 -4.31 16.84
C VAL A 97 18.91 -5.34 17.94
N ALA A 98 18.24 -5.10 19.06
CA ALA A 98 18.11 -6.09 20.14
C ALA A 98 16.83 -6.93 19.97
N ALA A 99 15.72 -6.31 19.58
CA ALA A 99 14.47 -7.03 19.31
C ALA A 99 13.70 -6.47 18.10
N ILE A 100 13.07 -7.37 17.34
CA ILE A 100 12.03 -7.08 16.36
C ILE A 100 10.74 -7.67 16.92
N LYS A 101 9.68 -6.86 17.07
CA LYS A 101 8.39 -7.31 17.57
C LYS A 101 7.24 -6.85 16.66
N TYR A 102 6.13 -7.58 16.61
CA TYR A 102 4.95 -7.24 15.79
C TYR A 102 3.65 -7.34 16.59
N GLN A 103 2.62 -6.63 16.14
CA GLN A 103 1.25 -6.76 16.67
C GLN A 103 0.52 -7.90 15.96
N LEU A 104 -0.28 -8.65 16.71
CA LEU A 104 -1.25 -9.60 16.13
C LEU A 104 -2.45 -8.83 15.58
N LEU A 105 -3.06 -9.32 14.49
CA LEU A 105 -4.15 -8.62 13.79
C LEU A 105 -5.46 -8.56 14.56
N SER A 106 -5.56 -9.28 15.67
CA SER A 106 -6.71 -9.29 16.57
C SER A 106 -6.65 -8.19 17.65
N SER A 107 -5.52 -7.50 17.78
CA SER A 107 -5.28 -6.47 18.81
C SER A 107 -4.66 -5.22 18.17
N ASP A 108 -5.40 -4.09 18.17
CA ASP A 108 -4.81 -2.77 17.89
C ASP A 108 -3.90 -2.29 19.05
N ASP A 109 -3.90 -3.01 20.18
CA ASP A 109 -3.16 -2.71 21.39
C ASP A 109 -1.65 -2.99 21.28
N LEU A 110 -0.85 -2.19 22.00
CA LEU A 110 0.62 -2.23 21.98
C LEU A 110 1.23 -2.85 23.24
N ASP A 111 0.41 -3.43 24.10
CA ASP A 111 0.82 -4.22 25.26
C ASP A 111 1.15 -5.67 24.87
N VAL A 112 0.45 -6.23 23.88
CA VAL A 112 0.69 -7.57 23.32
C VAL A 112 1.52 -7.47 22.03
N LEU A 113 2.85 -7.48 22.20
CA LEU A 113 3.81 -7.57 21.09
C LEU A 113 4.52 -8.93 21.04
N VAL A 114 4.40 -9.63 19.91
CA VAL A 114 5.10 -10.90 19.66
C VAL A 114 6.51 -10.62 19.17
N SER A 115 7.52 -11.23 19.79
CA SER A 115 8.92 -11.06 19.40
C SER A 115 9.33 -12.09 18.34
N VAL A 116 10.16 -11.67 17.39
CA VAL A 116 10.77 -12.56 16.39
C VAL A 116 12.23 -12.80 16.79
N THR A 117 12.60 -14.05 17.04
CA THR A 117 13.91 -14.45 17.56
C THR A 117 14.59 -15.53 16.71
N CYS A 118 13.84 -16.27 15.90
CA CYS A 118 14.35 -17.33 15.03
C CYS A 118 13.59 -17.42 13.67
N ASP A 119 13.99 -18.37 12.82
CA ASP A 119 13.36 -18.62 11.52
C ASP A 119 11.91 -19.16 11.65
N GLU A 120 11.58 -19.84 12.76
CA GLU A 120 10.23 -20.34 13.06
C GLU A 120 9.27 -19.18 13.43
N ASP A 121 9.70 -18.28 14.32
CA ASP A 121 8.95 -17.04 14.63
C ASP A 121 8.71 -16.19 13.36
N LEU A 122 9.69 -16.17 12.45
CA LEU A 122 9.58 -15.46 11.17
C LEU A 122 8.55 -16.12 10.25
N ALA A 123 8.46 -17.45 10.22
CA ALA A 123 7.41 -18.15 9.50
C ALA A 123 6.02 -17.78 10.05
N HIS A 124 5.84 -17.77 11.38
CA HIS A 124 4.58 -17.34 12.01
C HIS A 124 4.24 -15.85 11.75
N MET A 125 5.24 -14.97 11.68
CA MET A 125 5.03 -13.57 11.28
C MET A 125 4.61 -13.46 9.80
N LEU A 126 5.15 -14.29 8.91
CA LEU A 126 4.79 -14.35 7.49
C LEU A 126 3.37 -14.91 7.29
N ASP A 127 2.94 -15.90 8.07
CA ASP A 127 1.57 -16.43 8.06
C ASP A 127 0.56 -15.34 8.48
N GLU A 128 0.89 -14.57 9.53
CA GLU A 128 0.05 -13.45 9.97
C GLU A 128 0.01 -12.33 8.91
N TYR A 129 1.14 -12.04 8.25
CA TYR A 129 1.15 -11.11 7.11
C TYR A 129 0.27 -11.55 5.95
N ASP A 130 0.21 -12.85 5.64
CA ASP A 130 -0.67 -13.35 4.58
C ASP A 130 -2.15 -13.27 4.98
N ARG A 131 -2.47 -13.58 6.24
CA ARG A 131 -3.82 -13.36 6.81
C ARG A 131 -4.21 -11.87 6.79
N PHE A 132 -3.24 -10.97 6.91
CA PHE A 132 -3.47 -9.52 6.80
C PHE A 132 -3.75 -9.10 5.35
N GLU A 133 -2.88 -9.47 4.41
CA GLU A 133 -3.02 -9.07 3.00
C GLU A 133 -4.27 -9.68 2.36
N ALA A 134 -4.66 -10.91 2.73
CA ALA A 134 -5.90 -11.54 2.25
C ALA A 134 -7.19 -10.81 2.70
N LYS A 135 -7.14 -10.07 3.82
CA LYS A 135 -8.27 -9.26 4.34
C LYS A 135 -8.23 -7.80 3.85
N ARG A 136 -7.20 -7.44 3.07
CA ARG A 136 -6.88 -6.05 2.72
C ARG A 136 -7.69 -5.55 1.53
N SER A 137 -8.17 -4.31 1.59
CA SER A 137 -8.53 -3.58 0.36
C SER A 137 -7.28 -3.32 -0.49
N PRO A 138 -7.28 -3.63 -1.81
CA PRO A 138 -6.12 -3.43 -2.69
C PRO A 138 -5.58 -1.99 -2.74
N SER A 139 -6.38 -0.99 -2.35
CA SER A 139 -6.01 0.43 -2.38
C SER A 139 -5.40 0.94 -1.06
N ALA A 140 -5.53 0.19 0.05
CA ALA A 140 -4.91 0.59 1.32
C ALA A 140 -3.37 0.44 1.26
N SER A 141 -2.64 1.19 2.09
CA SER A 141 -1.15 1.32 2.15
C SER A 141 -0.35 0.02 2.43
N PRO A 142 0.66 -0.03 3.32
CA PRO A 142 0.83 -1.22 4.16
C PRO A 142 0.57 -0.88 5.63
N ARG A 143 -0.08 -1.78 6.39
CA ARG A 143 -0.27 -1.60 7.85
C ARG A 143 0.43 -2.65 8.72
N PHE A 144 0.95 -3.74 8.14
CA PHE A 144 1.73 -4.71 8.90
C PHE A 144 3.00 -4.03 9.41
N ARG A 145 3.08 -3.85 10.73
CA ARG A 145 4.06 -3.00 11.38
C ARG A 145 4.87 -3.82 12.38
N VAL A 146 6.18 -3.66 12.29
CA VAL A 146 7.13 -4.18 13.27
C VAL A 146 7.75 -3.01 14.03
N TYR A 147 8.06 -3.25 15.29
CA TYR A 147 8.69 -2.34 16.23
C TYR A 147 10.09 -2.84 16.51
N VAL A 148 11.06 -1.95 16.35
CA VAL A 148 12.49 -2.26 16.40
C VAL A 148 13.08 -1.57 17.62
N PHE A 149 13.61 -2.37 18.54
CA PHE A 149 14.14 -1.92 19.82
C PHE A 149 15.67 -2.06 19.83
N VAL A 150 16.37 -1.01 20.27
CA VAL A 150 17.82 -1.05 20.56
C VAL A 150 18.08 -1.73 21.92
N PRO A 151 19.31 -2.17 22.24
CA PRO A 151 19.64 -2.80 23.52
C PRO A 151 19.20 -2.03 24.79
N HIS A 152 19.09 -0.70 24.71
CA HIS A 152 18.68 0.17 25.81
C HIS A 152 17.14 0.37 25.92
N GLN A 153 16.34 -0.40 25.17
CA GLN A 153 14.88 -0.27 25.07
C GLN A 153 14.13 -1.61 25.23
N VAL A 154 14.83 -2.72 25.52
CA VAL A 154 14.22 -4.07 25.66
C VAL A 154 14.15 -4.50 27.12
#